data_AF-A0A9P9XK59-F1
#
_entry.id   AF-A0A9P9XK59-F1
#
_cell.length_a   1.000
_cell.length_b   1.000
_cell.length_c   1.000
_cell.angle_alpha   90.00
_cell.angle_beta   90.00
_cell.angle_gamma   90.00
#
_symmetry.space_group_name_H-M   'P 1'
#
loop_
_entity.id
_entity.type
_entity.pdbx_description
1 polymer ?
#
loop_
_entity_poly.entity_id
_entity_poly.type
_entity_poly.pdbx_seq_one_letter_code
_entity_poly.pdbx_strand_id
1 'polypeptide(L)'
;MASLRAARCAITPGLRQSIGFSLARPLTASLRPHLVSRTARSPQREIGARNFSLGGLVNSSVEATSQVVVSLHSMNATGNWTGTIVFSALLISLCRAPLQYYARRVVERQGEIAPFMAAWSHVIRGTRLSRAIQLAKVRKRMLKELGAQNWKTWAPALGLPIWYLMSESLRRLCGANSGLLSLLTGNYKNQEVSAGVASTSVTEQASAAASSSADAVSSNLDSLSYVAEGMANGGVLWFTDLTVADPTILLPAMLMGTLGWLTMPRGEMRKYVFNLSTSEQNVPPGLRWRIRLQRGLLLTAILIPALCIKLPAGIFVYWISSMIFSQISVKIMDKVRGKHDPWKPSPHYERFHLRGL
;
A
#
# COMPACT_ATOMS: atom_id res chain seq x y z
N MET A 1 23.36 -63.27 -43.59
CA MET A 1 23.96 -62.04 -43.03
C MET A 1 23.57 -62.00 -41.55
N ALA A 2 24.26 -62.71 -40.66
CA ALA A 2 25.42 -62.26 -39.87
C ALA A 2 25.14 -61.00 -39.02
N SER A 3 25.42 -60.86 -37.72
CA SER A 3 25.52 -61.74 -36.53
C SER A 3 26.04 -60.83 -35.38
N LEU A 4 25.53 -61.01 -34.14
CA LEU A 4 26.25 -60.81 -32.86
C LEU A 4 26.67 -59.35 -32.51
N ARG A 5 26.78 -58.85 -31.26
CA ARG A 5 26.91 -59.40 -29.90
C ARG A 5 26.87 -58.21 -28.92
N ALA A 6 26.36 -58.44 -27.70
CA ALA A 6 26.90 -57.95 -26.42
C ALA A 6 26.92 -56.41 -26.14
N ALA A 7 26.73 -55.87 -24.93
CA ALA A 7 26.50 -56.39 -23.58
C ALA A 7 26.25 -55.22 -22.59
N ARG A 8 25.47 -55.52 -21.52
CA ARG A 8 25.60 -55.10 -20.10
C ARG A 8 25.54 -53.59 -19.74
N CYS A 9 25.03 -53.12 -18.59
CA CYS A 9 24.39 -53.65 -17.36
C CYS A 9 23.83 -52.40 -16.63
N ALA A 10 22.60 -52.34 -16.14
CA ALA A 10 22.03 -52.91 -14.90
C ALA A 10 21.97 -51.89 -13.74
N ILE A 11 20.75 -51.44 -13.39
CA ILE A 11 20.35 -51.08 -12.02
C ILE A 11 18.93 -51.63 -11.81
N THR A 12 18.81 -52.54 -10.86
CA THR A 12 17.61 -53.28 -10.44
C THR A 12 16.66 -52.44 -9.58
N PRO A 13 15.33 -52.58 -9.74
CA PRO A 13 14.35 -52.25 -8.72
C PRO A 13 13.63 -53.51 -8.24
N GLY A 14 13.54 -53.72 -6.93
CA GLY A 14 12.67 -54.77 -6.39
C GLY A 14 12.99 -55.16 -4.96
N LEU A 15 12.11 -54.76 -4.04
CA LEU A 15 11.54 -55.65 -3.03
C LEU A 15 10.37 -54.93 -2.35
N ARG A 16 9.18 -55.26 -2.83
CA ARG A 16 7.89 -55.03 -2.21
C ARG A 16 7.37 -56.42 -1.89
N GLN A 17 7.25 -56.79 -0.62
CA GLN A 17 6.36 -57.87 -0.18
C GLN A 17 5.71 -57.53 1.16
N SER A 18 4.46 -57.96 1.26
CA SER A 18 3.43 -57.72 2.26
C SER A 18 3.19 -58.98 3.11
N ILE A 19 2.17 -58.90 3.99
CA ILE A 19 1.60 -59.92 4.90
C ILE A 19 2.26 -59.81 6.29
N GLY A 20 1.58 -59.65 7.43
CA GLY A 20 0.17 -59.78 7.79
C GLY A 20 0.10 -60.43 9.18
N PHE A 21 -0.85 -60.00 10.00
CA PHE A 21 -1.37 -60.61 11.24
C PHE A 21 -0.64 -60.47 12.59
N SER A 22 -1.39 -59.81 13.48
CA SER A 22 -1.72 -60.22 14.87
C SER A 22 -0.61 -60.27 15.92
N LEU A 23 -0.71 -59.37 16.90
CA LEU A 23 -0.80 -59.78 18.31
C LEU A 23 -1.30 -58.61 19.17
N ALA A 24 -2.56 -58.72 19.58
CA ALA A 24 -3.09 -58.02 20.73
C ALA A 24 -2.44 -58.58 22.01
N ARG A 25 -2.11 -57.72 22.97
CA ARG A 25 -2.02 -58.10 24.39
C ARG A 25 -2.20 -56.86 25.30
N PRO A 26 -2.65 -57.06 26.55
CA PRO A 26 -3.86 -56.40 27.03
C PRO A 26 -3.58 -55.49 28.22
N LEU A 27 -4.58 -54.67 28.52
CA LEU A 27 -4.73 -53.94 29.77
C LEU A 27 -4.81 -54.91 30.95
N THR A 28 -3.97 -54.73 31.95
CA THR A 28 -4.24 -55.17 33.32
C THR A 28 -3.79 -54.11 34.32
N ALA A 29 -4.82 -53.50 34.92
CA ALA A 29 -4.94 -52.92 36.26
C ALA A 29 -3.66 -52.53 37.02
N SER A 30 -3.56 -51.23 37.34
CA SER A 30 -2.92 -50.79 38.57
C SER A 30 -3.79 -49.72 39.23
N LEU A 31 -3.88 -49.86 40.55
CA LEU A 31 -4.86 -49.30 41.46
C LEU A 31 -4.79 -47.78 41.60
N ARG A 32 -5.97 -47.17 41.73
CA ARG A 32 -6.16 -45.86 42.36
C ARG A 32 -5.69 -45.94 43.81
N PRO A 33 -5.04 -44.89 44.31
CA PRO A 33 -5.56 -44.31 45.54
C PRO A 33 -5.85 -42.82 45.36
N HIS A 34 -6.99 -42.42 45.90
CA HIS A 34 -7.36 -41.04 46.12
C HIS A 34 -6.35 -40.39 47.06
N LEU A 35 -5.78 -39.26 46.66
CA LEU A 35 -5.29 -38.25 47.60
C LEU A 35 -5.68 -36.86 47.14
N VAL A 36 -6.29 -36.19 48.10
CA VAL A 36 -6.96 -34.90 48.06
C VAL A 36 -5.93 -33.76 48.00
N SER A 37 -6.23 -32.78 47.14
CA SER A 37 -5.93 -31.35 47.22
C SER A 37 -4.63 -30.88 47.86
N ARG A 38 -3.72 -30.36 47.03
CA ARG A 38 -2.93 -29.17 47.39
C ARG A 38 -2.81 -28.24 46.18
N THR A 39 -3.61 -27.18 46.19
CA THR A 39 -3.50 -26.05 45.27
C THR A 39 -2.14 -25.38 45.46
N ALA A 40 -1.16 -25.77 44.65
CA ALA A 40 0.05 -24.98 44.46
C ALA A 40 -0.30 -23.83 43.51
N ARG A 41 -0.59 -22.66 44.08
CA ARG A 41 -0.74 -21.41 43.34
C ARG A 41 0.64 -21.04 42.79
N SER A 42 0.98 -21.48 41.59
CA SER A 42 2.11 -20.92 40.85
C SER A 42 1.83 -19.43 40.63
N PRO A 43 2.75 -18.51 40.94
CA PRO A 43 2.61 -17.15 40.45
C PRO A 43 2.76 -17.24 38.94
N GLN A 44 1.63 -17.22 38.23
CA GLN A 44 1.59 -17.02 36.80
C GLN A 44 2.15 -15.61 36.57
N ARG A 45 3.46 -15.55 36.35
CA ARG A 45 4.15 -14.36 35.90
C ARG A 45 3.53 -14.08 34.54
N GLU A 46 2.56 -13.17 34.49
CA GLU A 46 2.05 -12.63 33.24
C GLU A 46 3.28 -12.05 32.54
N ILE A 47 3.79 -12.82 31.58
CA ILE A 47 4.70 -12.31 30.59
C ILE A 47 3.85 -11.27 29.90
N GLY A 48 4.03 -10.00 30.29
CA GLY A 48 3.40 -8.86 29.67
C GLY A 48 3.75 -8.90 28.19
N ALA A 49 2.88 -9.54 27.42
CA ALA A 49 2.92 -9.49 25.98
C ALA A 49 2.80 -8.00 25.69
N ARG A 50 3.88 -7.43 25.16
CA ARG A 50 3.89 -6.05 24.70
C ARG A 50 2.85 -5.97 23.59
N ASN A 51 1.63 -5.62 23.96
CA ASN A 51 0.57 -5.27 23.04
C ASN A 51 1.04 -3.98 22.39
N PHE A 52 1.70 -4.08 21.24
CA PHE A 52 1.94 -2.93 20.40
C PHE A 52 0.56 -2.38 20.05
N SER A 53 0.17 -1.27 20.69
CA SER A 53 -1.11 -0.59 20.54
C SER A 53 -1.20 0.13 19.19
N LEU A 54 -0.93 -0.59 18.12
CA LEU A 54 -0.94 -0.09 16.75
C LEU A 54 -2.29 0.56 16.41
N GLY A 55 -3.39 0.05 16.99
CA GLY A 55 -4.71 0.69 16.95
C GLY A 55 -4.78 2.04 17.66
N GLY A 56 -4.18 2.17 18.85
CA GLY A 56 -4.11 3.43 19.58
C GLY A 56 -3.31 4.50 18.82
N LEU A 57 -2.14 4.14 18.27
CA LEU A 57 -1.31 5.04 17.47
C LEU A 57 -2.02 5.49 16.18
N VAL A 58 -2.72 4.58 15.51
CA VAL A 58 -3.49 4.92 14.29
C VAL A 58 -4.63 5.85 14.64
N ASN A 59 -5.41 5.56 15.69
CA ASN A 59 -6.53 6.41 16.10
C ASN A 59 -6.07 7.79 16.54
N SER A 60 -5.00 7.89 17.34
CA SER A 60 -4.45 9.18 17.74
C SER A 60 -3.91 9.97 16.54
N SER A 61 -3.33 9.29 15.55
CA SER A 61 -2.85 9.95 14.32
C SER A 61 -4.01 10.45 13.45
N VAL A 62 -5.10 9.70 13.36
CA VAL A 62 -6.31 10.11 12.64
C VAL A 62 -6.93 11.32 13.33
N GLU A 63 -7.06 11.29 14.64
CA GLU A 63 -7.62 12.39 15.44
C GLU A 63 -6.78 13.66 15.35
N ALA A 64 -5.45 13.55 15.45
CA ALA A 64 -4.53 14.66 15.23
C ALA A 64 -4.68 15.23 13.80
N THR A 65 -4.85 14.36 12.79
CA THR A 65 -5.07 14.80 11.41
C THR A 65 -6.40 15.54 11.26
N SER A 66 -7.47 15.06 11.91
CA SER A 66 -8.77 15.74 11.94
C SER A 66 -8.66 17.14 12.56
N GLN A 67 -7.95 17.29 13.68
CA GLN A 67 -7.72 18.59 14.31
C GLN A 67 -6.94 19.54 13.38
N VAL A 68 -5.92 19.05 12.68
CA VAL A 68 -5.19 19.84 11.68
C VAL A 68 -6.13 20.31 10.57
N VAL A 69 -7.01 19.45 10.05
CA VAL A 69 -7.99 19.83 9.01
C VAL A 69 -8.95 20.91 9.52
N VAL A 70 -9.44 20.80 10.76
CA VAL A 70 -10.31 21.83 11.36
C VAL A 70 -9.56 23.16 11.55
N SER A 71 -8.30 23.11 12.00
CA SER A 71 -7.46 24.32 12.13
C SER A 71 -7.20 24.97 10.76
N LEU A 72 -6.98 24.18 9.71
CA LEU A 72 -6.84 24.67 8.34
C LEU A 72 -8.14 25.29 7.83
N HIS A 73 -9.29 24.79 8.26
CA HIS A 73 -10.58 25.39 7.94
C HIS A 73 -10.71 26.78 8.57
N SER A 74 -10.34 26.96 9.83
CA SER A 74 -10.37 28.29 10.48
C SER A 74 -9.47 29.33 9.81
N MET A 75 -8.40 28.90 9.14
CA MET A 75 -7.50 29.79 8.38
C MET A 75 -7.99 30.08 6.96
N ASN A 76 -8.96 29.32 6.45
CA ASN A 76 -9.41 29.43 5.07
C ASN A 76 -10.40 30.60 4.92
N ALA A 77 -9.95 31.66 4.25
CA ALA A 77 -10.75 32.88 4.04
C ALA A 77 -12.07 32.65 3.27
N THR A 78 -12.18 31.58 2.48
CA THR A 78 -13.39 31.27 1.70
C THR A 78 -14.52 30.68 2.57
N GLY A 79 -14.23 30.22 3.79
CA GLY A 79 -15.22 29.60 4.69
C GLY A 79 -15.84 28.29 4.16
N ASN A 80 -15.37 27.78 3.02
CA ASN A 80 -15.92 26.60 2.36
C ASN A 80 -15.06 25.37 2.63
N TRP A 81 -15.69 24.28 3.09
CA TRP A 81 -15.05 23.00 3.40
C TRP A 81 -14.41 22.33 2.19
N THR A 82 -15.03 22.41 1.01
CA THR A 82 -14.45 21.93 -0.25
C THR A 82 -13.10 22.59 -0.51
N GLY A 83 -12.99 23.91 -0.28
CA GLY A 83 -11.73 24.65 -0.41
C GLY A 83 -10.65 24.15 0.56
N THR A 84 -11.03 23.90 1.83
CA THR A 84 -10.13 23.35 2.84
C THR A 84 -9.62 21.95 2.46
N ILE A 85 -10.51 21.09 1.93
CA ILE A 85 -10.13 19.74 1.48
C ILE A 85 -9.13 19.82 0.34
N VAL A 86 -9.37 20.66 -0.67
CA VAL A 86 -8.45 20.87 -1.79
C VAL A 86 -7.10 21.42 -1.31
N PHE A 87 -7.11 22.37 -0.37
CA PHE A 87 -5.89 22.91 0.22
C PHE A 87 -5.10 21.85 1.00
N SER A 88 -5.79 21.02 1.80
CA SER A 88 -5.15 19.90 2.51
C SER A 88 -4.53 18.88 1.55
N ALA A 89 -5.18 18.62 0.41
CA ALA A 89 -4.65 17.75 -0.63
C ALA A 89 -3.37 18.32 -1.27
N LEU A 90 -3.31 19.64 -1.46
CA LEU A 90 -2.11 20.34 -1.92
C LEU A 90 -0.96 20.18 -0.93
N LEU A 91 -1.20 20.38 0.38
CA LEU A 91 -0.19 20.21 1.43
C LEU A 91 0.41 18.80 1.42
N ILE A 92 -0.45 17.76 1.37
CA ILE A 92 0.02 16.37 1.31
C ILE A 92 0.83 16.11 0.04
N SER A 93 0.42 16.69 -1.10
CA SER A 93 1.19 16.59 -2.34
C SER A 93 2.58 17.21 -2.21
N LEU A 94 2.69 18.38 -1.58
CA LEU A 94 3.98 19.03 -1.31
C LEU A 94 4.86 18.19 -0.38
N CYS A 95 4.30 17.61 0.69
CA CYS A 95 5.04 16.72 1.58
C CYS A 95 5.56 15.47 0.86
N ARG A 96 4.84 14.96 -0.15
CA ARG A 96 5.24 13.78 -0.93
C ARG A 96 6.14 14.09 -2.11
N ALA A 97 6.16 15.33 -2.59
CA ALA A 97 6.97 15.77 -3.72
C ALA A 97 8.48 15.41 -3.61
N PRO A 98 9.18 15.61 -2.47
CA PRO A 98 10.61 15.25 -2.38
C PRO A 98 10.87 13.74 -2.51
N LEU A 99 9.93 12.92 -2.07
CA LEU A 99 10.01 11.46 -2.20
C LEU A 99 9.80 11.03 -3.66
N GLN A 100 8.84 11.66 -4.34
CA GLN A 100 8.61 11.47 -5.78
C GLN A 100 9.82 11.94 -6.60
N TYR A 101 10.46 13.03 -6.18
CA TYR A 101 11.70 13.54 -6.77
C TYR A 101 12.81 12.50 -6.72
N TYR A 102 13.05 11.96 -5.52
CA TYR A 102 14.07 10.94 -5.31
C TYR A 102 13.83 9.71 -6.19
N ALA A 103 12.59 9.21 -6.23
CA ALA A 103 12.22 8.06 -7.03
C ALA A 103 12.46 8.26 -8.54
N ARG A 104 12.14 9.45 -9.06
CA ARG A 104 12.38 9.81 -10.46
C ARG A 104 13.86 9.86 -10.80
N ARG A 105 14.66 10.50 -9.93
CA ARG A 105 16.12 10.52 -10.07
C ARG A 105 16.68 9.11 -10.15
N VAL A 106 16.18 8.18 -9.33
CA VAL A 106 16.58 6.77 -9.41
C VAL A 106 16.19 6.15 -10.75
N VAL A 107 14.95 6.32 -11.20
CA VAL A 107 14.48 5.75 -12.49
C VAL A 107 15.30 6.28 -13.67
N GLU A 108 15.65 7.56 -13.69
CA GLU A 108 16.48 8.14 -14.74
C GLU A 108 17.90 7.58 -14.74
N ARG A 109 18.52 7.42 -13.57
CA ARG A 109 19.81 6.74 -13.42
C ARG A 109 19.76 5.29 -13.90
N GLN A 110 18.62 4.62 -13.76
CA GLN A 110 18.44 3.28 -14.34
C GLN A 110 18.38 3.30 -15.88
N GLY A 111 17.95 4.42 -16.46
CA GLY A 111 17.95 4.66 -17.91
C GLY A 111 19.36 4.76 -18.49
N GLU A 112 20.31 5.36 -17.77
CA GLU A 112 21.72 5.48 -18.17
C GLU A 112 22.39 4.11 -18.40
N ILE A 113 21.90 3.06 -17.74
CA ILE A 113 22.46 1.69 -17.81
C ILE A 113 22.04 0.97 -19.10
N ALA A 114 20.97 1.40 -19.77
CA ALA A 114 20.43 0.73 -20.96
C ALA A 114 21.46 0.50 -22.09
N PRO A 115 22.25 1.48 -22.54
CA PRO A 115 23.27 1.27 -23.57
C PRO A 115 24.39 0.34 -23.12
N PHE A 116 24.83 0.41 -21.85
CA PHE A 116 25.84 -0.52 -21.32
C PHE A 116 25.34 -1.95 -21.32
N MET A 117 24.07 -2.17 -20.97
CA MET A 117 23.47 -3.51 -21.05
C MET A 117 23.41 -4.03 -22.48
N ALA A 118 23.18 -3.16 -23.47
CA ALA A 118 23.26 -3.54 -24.88
C ALA A 118 24.69 -3.95 -25.26
N ALA A 119 25.71 -3.17 -24.86
CA ALA A 119 27.12 -3.52 -25.11
C ALA A 119 27.54 -4.85 -24.46
N TRP A 120 27.17 -5.08 -23.19
CA TRP A 120 27.45 -6.32 -22.47
C TRP A 120 26.77 -7.55 -23.08
N SER A 121 25.64 -7.36 -23.75
CA SER A 121 24.93 -8.45 -24.43
C SER A 121 25.75 -9.08 -25.56
N HIS A 122 26.69 -8.33 -26.15
CA HIS A 122 27.62 -8.81 -27.18
C HIS A 122 28.83 -9.54 -26.60
N VAL A 123 29.30 -9.14 -25.41
CA VAL A 123 30.46 -9.75 -24.73
C VAL A 123 30.10 -11.10 -24.13
N ILE A 124 28.90 -11.22 -23.56
CA ILE A 124 28.47 -12.42 -22.86
C ILE A 124 28.05 -13.52 -23.86
N ARG A 125 28.87 -14.57 -23.93
CA ARG A 125 28.61 -15.78 -24.72
C ARG A 125 28.02 -16.89 -23.85
N GLY A 126 27.18 -17.73 -24.43
CA GLY A 126 26.54 -18.85 -23.72
C GLY A 126 25.12 -19.13 -24.20
N THR A 127 24.47 -20.11 -23.57
CA THR A 127 23.06 -20.43 -23.81
C THR A 127 22.15 -19.25 -23.45
N ARG A 128 20.94 -19.19 -24.04
CA ARG A 128 19.97 -18.10 -23.79
C ARG A 128 19.72 -17.88 -22.29
N LEU A 129 19.55 -18.96 -21.53
CA LEU A 129 19.32 -18.91 -20.09
C LEU A 129 20.55 -18.40 -19.33
N SER A 130 21.73 -18.94 -19.63
CA SER A 130 22.99 -18.52 -18.97
C SER A 130 23.28 -17.04 -19.23
N ARG A 131 23.12 -16.59 -20.49
CA ARG A 131 23.25 -15.18 -20.87
C ARG A 131 22.28 -14.29 -20.10
N ALA A 132 21.01 -14.69 -19.99
CA ALA A 132 20.00 -13.91 -19.25
C ALA A 132 20.35 -13.79 -17.75
N ILE A 133 20.81 -14.87 -17.13
CA ILE A 133 21.23 -14.89 -15.72
C ILE A 133 22.46 -14.00 -15.51
N GLN A 134 23.47 -14.10 -16.38
CA GLN A 134 24.69 -13.29 -16.29
C GLN A 134 24.39 -11.80 -16.51
N LEU A 135 23.57 -11.44 -17.50
CA LEU A 135 23.12 -10.07 -17.71
C LEU A 135 22.32 -9.54 -16.52
N ALA A 136 21.45 -10.35 -15.90
CA ALA A 136 20.73 -9.95 -14.69
C ALA A 136 21.67 -9.69 -13.51
N LYS A 137 22.71 -10.51 -13.33
CA LYS A 137 23.76 -10.31 -12.31
C LYS A 137 24.56 -9.04 -12.58
N VAL A 138 25.01 -8.81 -13.82
CA VAL A 138 25.72 -7.59 -14.24
C VAL A 138 24.86 -6.35 -13.98
N ARG A 139 23.61 -6.36 -14.42
CA ARG A 139 22.66 -5.27 -14.18
C ARG A 139 22.50 -4.96 -12.69
N LYS A 140 22.35 -5.99 -11.85
CA LYS A 140 22.23 -5.81 -10.39
C LYS A 140 23.49 -5.17 -9.78
N ARG A 141 24.68 -5.55 -10.27
CA ARG A 141 25.96 -4.94 -9.83
C ARG A 141 26.04 -3.47 -10.24
N MET A 142 25.81 -3.15 -11.52
CA MET A 142 25.83 -1.77 -12.02
C MET A 142 24.82 -0.87 -11.29
N LEU A 143 23.60 -1.38 -11.05
CA LEU A 143 22.58 -0.65 -10.28
C LEU A 143 23.00 -0.41 -8.82
N LYS A 144 23.80 -1.31 -8.23
CA LYS A 144 24.32 -1.15 -6.88
C LYS A 144 25.41 -0.09 -6.85
N GLU A 145 26.31 -0.09 -7.84
CA GLU A 145 27.41 0.88 -8.00
C GLU A 145 26.86 2.30 -8.21
N LEU A 146 25.88 2.47 -9.11
CA LEU A 146 25.19 3.73 -9.35
C LEU A 146 24.23 4.15 -8.22
N GLY A 147 24.08 3.34 -7.16
CA GLY A 147 23.15 3.59 -6.07
C GLY A 147 21.66 3.56 -6.47
N ALA A 148 21.32 3.17 -7.69
CA ALA A 148 19.99 3.21 -8.30
C ALA A 148 19.22 1.88 -8.17
N GLN A 149 19.18 1.32 -6.96
CA GLN A 149 18.59 0.00 -6.71
C GLN A 149 17.06 -0.05 -6.93
N ASN A 150 16.54 -1.21 -7.31
CA ASN A 150 15.12 -1.39 -7.64
C ASN A 150 14.16 -1.10 -6.48
N TRP A 151 14.54 -1.31 -5.22
CA TRP A 151 13.64 -1.01 -4.09
C TRP A 151 13.44 0.50 -3.92
N LYS A 152 14.40 1.33 -4.35
CA LYS A 152 14.32 2.79 -4.27
C LYS A 152 13.30 3.37 -5.25
N THR A 153 12.95 2.65 -6.32
CA THR A 153 11.86 3.07 -7.21
C THR A 153 10.49 2.98 -6.52
N TRP A 154 10.39 2.18 -5.46
CA TRP A 154 9.18 2.07 -4.64
C TRP A 154 9.11 3.13 -3.53
N ALA A 155 10.07 4.05 -3.45
CA ALA A 155 10.04 5.15 -2.48
C ALA A 155 8.69 5.90 -2.44
N PRO A 156 8.01 6.22 -3.56
CA PRO A 156 6.73 6.93 -3.52
C PRO A 156 5.63 6.17 -2.77
N ALA A 157 5.73 4.85 -2.65
CA ALA A 157 4.79 4.02 -1.90
C ALA A 157 4.81 4.35 -0.39
N LEU A 158 5.93 4.85 0.14
CA LEU A 158 6.03 5.27 1.55
C LEU A 158 5.14 6.46 1.90
N GLY A 159 4.66 7.22 0.91
CA GLY A 159 3.68 8.27 1.18
C GLY A 159 2.24 7.75 1.30
N LEU A 160 1.94 6.51 0.85
CA LEU A 160 0.58 5.97 0.88
C LEU A 160 -0.07 6.02 2.27
N PRO A 161 0.63 5.69 3.38
CA PRO A 161 0.07 5.81 4.72
C PRO A 161 -0.44 7.22 5.04
N ILE A 162 0.31 8.26 4.68
CA ILE A 162 -0.09 9.67 4.94
C ILE A 162 -1.35 10.03 4.16
N TRP A 163 -1.44 9.58 2.91
CA TRP A 163 -2.62 9.81 2.06
C TRP A 163 -3.86 9.04 2.56
N TYR A 164 -3.67 7.80 3.01
CA TYR A 164 -4.74 7.01 3.63
C TYR A 164 -5.18 7.58 4.97
N LEU A 165 -4.24 8.12 5.77
CA LEU A 165 -4.54 8.74 7.06
C LEU A 165 -5.49 9.93 6.89
N MET A 166 -5.21 10.81 5.91
CA MET A 166 -6.10 11.92 5.57
C MET A 166 -7.45 11.44 5.01
N SER A 167 -7.44 10.35 4.23
CA SER A 167 -8.70 9.77 3.72
C SER A 167 -9.59 9.24 4.85
N GLU A 168 -8.99 8.65 5.89
CA GLU A 168 -9.70 8.15 7.06
C GLU A 168 -10.17 9.29 7.98
N SER A 169 -9.34 10.33 8.21
CA SER A 169 -9.77 11.50 8.99
C SER A 169 -10.97 12.18 8.34
N LEU A 170 -10.92 12.41 7.03
CA LEU A 170 -12.03 13.00 6.30
C LEU A 170 -13.28 12.13 6.31
N ARG A 171 -13.12 10.80 6.23
CA ARG A 171 -14.24 9.86 6.38
C ARG A 171 -14.92 9.98 7.74
N ARG A 172 -14.15 10.11 8.83
CA ARG A 172 -14.70 10.30 10.19
C ARG A 172 -15.37 11.66 10.34
N LEU A 173 -14.81 12.72 9.75
CA LEU A 173 -15.44 14.05 9.71
C LEU A 173 -16.76 14.04 8.93
N CYS A 174 -16.91 13.18 7.92
CA CYS A 174 -18.17 12.94 7.22
C CYS A 174 -19.16 12.06 8.02
N GLY A 175 -18.87 11.68 9.27
CA GLY A 175 -19.75 10.87 10.11
C GLY A 175 -19.66 9.35 9.91
N ALA A 176 -18.78 8.87 9.02
CA ALA A 176 -18.58 7.43 8.80
C ALA A 176 -17.54 6.85 9.77
N ASN A 177 -18.02 6.31 10.89
CA ASN A 177 -17.18 5.83 12.00
C ASN A 177 -16.54 4.43 11.78
N SER A 178 -16.98 3.67 10.77
CA SER A 178 -16.49 2.31 10.49
C SER A 178 -15.54 2.28 9.27
N GLY A 179 -14.28 2.65 9.50
CA GLY A 179 -13.26 2.65 8.44
C GLY A 179 -12.46 1.35 8.29
N LEU A 180 -11.81 1.18 7.14
CA LEU A 180 -10.95 0.03 6.82
C LEU A 180 -9.75 -0.07 7.78
N LEU A 181 -9.30 1.06 8.35
CA LEU A 181 -8.28 1.08 9.41
C LEU A 181 -8.82 0.58 10.76
N SER A 182 -10.12 0.77 11.05
CA SER A 182 -10.77 0.20 12.24
C SER A 182 -10.84 -1.33 12.15
N LEU A 183 -11.05 -1.87 10.94
CA LEU A 183 -10.98 -3.31 10.67
C LEU A 183 -9.56 -3.86 10.81
N LEU A 184 -8.55 -3.16 10.28
CA LEU A 184 -7.15 -3.58 10.36
C LEU A 184 -6.60 -3.54 11.80
N THR A 185 -7.08 -2.58 12.60
CA THR A 185 -6.67 -2.41 14.00
C THR A 185 -7.44 -3.30 14.97
N GLY A 186 -8.43 -4.07 14.48
CA GLY A 186 -9.22 -4.99 15.29
C GLY A 186 -10.18 -4.30 16.28
N ASN A 187 -10.35 -2.98 16.16
CA ASN A 187 -11.08 -2.17 17.14
C ASN A 187 -12.60 -2.13 16.91
N TYR A 188 -13.10 -2.78 15.85
CA TYR A 188 -14.53 -2.89 15.54
C TYR A 188 -15.34 -3.54 16.67
N LYS A 189 -14.72 -4.44 17.45
CA LYS A 189 -15.37 -5.15 18.55
C LYS A 189 -15.75 -4.25 19.74
N ASN A 190 -15.05 -3.14 19.93
CA ASN A 190 -15.32 -2.20 21.03
C ASN A 190 -16.42 -1.18 20.67
N GLN A 191 -16.80 -1.04 19.40
CA GLN A 191 -17.78 -0.05 18.96
C GLN A 191 -19.22 -0.59 18.97
N GLU A 192 -19.43 -1.89 18.75
CA GLU A 192 -20.76 -2.52 18.89
C GLU A 192 -21.27 -2.51 20.34
N VAL A 193 -20.37 -2.63 21.32
CA VAL A 193 -20.72 -2.53 22.75
C VAL A 193 -21.08 -1.10 23.15
N SER A 194 -20.61 -0.08 22.42
CA SER A 194 -20.95 1.32 22.71
C SER A 194 -22.29 1.77 22.10
N ALA A 195 -22.83 1.04 21.12
CA ALA A 195 -24.17 1.30 20.58
C ALA A 195 -25.29 0.61 21.39
N GLY A 196 -24.98 -0.49 22.08
CA GLY A 196 -25.91 -1.21 22.96
C GLY A 196 -25.88 -0.80 24.44
N VAL A 197 -24.91 0.03 24.86
CA VAL A 197 -24.72 0.44 26.28
C VAL A 197 -24.78 1.97 26.46
N ALA A 198 -25.07 2.74 25.40
CA ALA A 198 -25.34 4.17 25.50
C ALA A 198 -26.58 4.54 26.36
N SER A 199 -27.33 3.55 26.85
CA SER A 199 -28.43 3.73 27.80
C SER A 199 -28.17 3.18 29.21
N THR A 200 -27.03 2.53 29.50
CA THR A 200 -26.89 1.81 30.80
C THR A 200 -25.48 1.69 31.40
N SER A 201 -24.54 2.59 31.09
CA SER A 201 -23.28 2.66 31.85
C SER A 201 -22.83 4.08 32.20
N VAL A 202 -23.76 5.00 32.44
CA VAL A 202 -23.45 6.38 32.86
C VAL A 202 -23.36 6.53 34.39
N THR A 203 -23.60 5.49 35.20
CA THR A 203 -23.84 5.72 36.65
C THR A 203 -22.70 5.40 37.62
N GLU A 204 -21.58 4.74 37.27
CA GLU A 204 -20.61 4.32 38.32
C GLU A 204 -19.10 4.55 38.07
N GLN A 205 -18.71 5.37 37.09
CA GLN A 205 -17.35 5.91 37.03
C GLN A 205 -17.37 7.45 37.09
N ALA A 206 -18.13 7.99 38.05
CA ALA A 206 -18.26 9.42 38.29
C ALA A 206 -17.94 9.75 39.76
N SER A 207 -16.69 9.55 40.18
CA SER A 207 -16.18 10.25 41.36
C SER A 207 -14.66 10.26 41.38
N ALA A 208 -14.06 11.33 40.83
CA ALA A 208 -12.77 11.94 41.20
C ALA A 208 -11.90 12.48 40.03
N ALA A 209 -12.38 12.52 38.78
CA ALA A 209 -11.64 13.16 37.66
C ALA A 209 -12.54 13.88 36.62
N ALA A 210 -13.70 14.38 37.06
CA ALA A 210 -14.81 14.75 36.15
C ALA A 210 -14.90 16.25 35.78
N SER A 211 -14.00 17.12 36.23
CA SER A 211 -14.13 18.56 35.95
C SER A 211 -13.36 19.02 34.70
N SER A 212 -12.26 18.37 34.31
CA SER A 212 -11.51 18.73 33.08
C SER A 212 -11.89 17.90 31.85
N SER A 213 -12.56 16.76 32.05
CA SER A 213 -13.00 15.86 30.98
C SER A 213 -14.40 16.22 30.47
N ALA A 214 -15.30 16.73 31.32
CA ALA A 214 -16.65 17.14 30.90
C ALA A 214 -16.62 18.40 30.01
N ASP A 215 -15.78 19.38 30.33
CA ASP A 215 -15.60 20.60 29.51
C ASP A 215 -14.85 20.31 28.21
N ALA A 216 -13.86 19.42 28.25
CA ALA A 216 -13.16 18.94 27.05
C ALA A 216 -14.11 18.12 26.14
N VAL A 217 -14.97 17.26 26.69
CA VAL A 217 -15.92 16.49 25.91
C VAL A 217 -17.03 17.37 25.33
N SER A 218 -17.51 18.37 26.07
CA SER A 218 -18.52 19.32 25.57
C SER A 218 -17.98 20.19 24.44
N SER A 219 -16.77 20.74 24.59
CA SER A 219 -16.11 21.51 23.52
C SER A 219 -15.75 20.66 22.29
N ASN A 220 -15.41 19.38 22.47
CA ASN A 220 -15.25 18.44 21.37
C ASN A 220 -16.59 18.12 20.67
N LEU A 221 -17.70 18.05 21.41
CA LEU A 221 -19.02 17.80 20.83
C LEU A 221 -19.54 19.02 20.05
N ASP A 222 -19.33 20.24 20.57
CA ASP A 222 -19.70 21.49 19.91
C ASP A 222 -18.85 21.76 18.65
N SER A 223 -17.57 21.41 18.69
CA SER A 223 -16.72 21.49 17.50
C SER A 223 -17.08 20.42 16.46
N LEU A 224 -17.46 19.21 16.89
CA LEU A 224 -17.90 18.16 15.96
C LEU A 224 -19.24 18.52 15.29
N SER A 225 -20.18 19.11 16.02
CA SER A 225 -21.47 19.54 15.48
C SER A 225 -21.31 20.70 14.48
N TYR A 226 -20.48 21.70 14.82
CA TYR A 226 -20.10 22.78 13.90
C TYR A 226 -19.46 22.24 12.61
N VAL A 227 -18.54 21.28 12.74
CA VAL A 227 -17.90 20.65 11.59
C VAL A 227 -18.89 19.84 10.77
N ALA A 228 -19.79 19.09 11.40
CA ALA A 228 -20.81 18.31 10.71
C ALA A 228 -21.77 19.21 9.91
N GLU A 229 -22.25 20.31 10.50
CA GLU A 229 -23.11 21.29 9.84
C GLU A 229 -22.37 22.00 8.70
N GLY A 230 -21.11 22.39 8.93
CA GLY A 230 -20.27 22.98 7.90
C GLY A 230 -19.99 22.04 6.73
N MET A 231 -19.75 20.74 7.00
CA MET A 231 -19.52 19.72 5.97
C MET A 231 -20.81 19.40 5.19
N ALA A 232 -21.97 19.44 5.84
CA ALA A 232 -23.26 19.23 5.21
C ALA A 232 -23.67 20.36 4.26
N ASN A 233 -23.25 21.60 4.54
CA ASN A 233 -23.54 22.78 3.72
C ASN A 233 -22.34 23.26 2.88
N GLY A 234 -21.18 22.61 3.01
CA GLY A 234 -19.90 23.05 2.46
C GLY A 234 -19.64 22.64 1.02
N GLY A 235 -20.65 22.13 0.33
CA GLY A 235 -20.58 21.69 -1.06
C GLY A 235 -20.28 22.79 -2.07
N VAL A 236 -19.86 22.37 -3.26
CA VAL A 236 -19.62 23.27 -4.38
C VAL A 236 -20.18 22.61 -5.65
N LEU A 237 -20.93 23.39 -6.46
CA LEU A 237 -21.59 22.96 -7.70
C LEU A 237 -22.80 22.04 -7.46
N TRP A 238 -22.75 20.78 -7.92
CA TRP A 238 -23.89 19.85 -7.94
C TRP A 238 -23.96 18.95 -6.70
N PHE A 239 -22.93 18.94 -5.86
CA PHE A 239 -22.90 18.27 -4.57
C PHE A 239 -22.92 19.34 -3.48
N THR A 240 -24.06 19.53 -2.83
CA THR A 240 -24.24 20.53 -1.76
C THR A 240 -23.77 20.01 -0.40
N ASP A 241 -23.89 18.69 -0.20
CA ASP A 241 -23.51 17.99 1.02
C ASP A 241 -22.30 17.07 0.77
N LEU A 242 -21.22 17.26 1.52
CA LEU A 242 -20.00 16.46 1.40
C LEU A 242 -20.07 15.12 2.15
N THR A 243 -21.00 15.00 3.10
CA THR A 243 -21.17 13.82 3.96
C THR A 243 -21.95 12.72 3.25
N VAL A 244 -22.84 13.10 2.32
CA VAL A 244 -23.66 12.20 1.54
C VAL A 244 -22.91 11.72 0.29
N ALA A 245 -23.29 10.54 -0.21
CA ALA A 245 -22.79 10.02 -1.48
C ALA A 245 -23.25 10.89 -2.65
N ASP A 246 -22.44 10.99 -3.71
CA ASP A 246 -22.78 11.82 -4.87
C ASP A 246 -24.07 11.33 -5.56
N PRO A 247 -25.12 12.15 -5.64
CA PRO A 247 -26.39 11.77 -6.28
C PRO A 247 -26.25 11.58 -7.80
N THR A 248 -25.29 12.25 -8.44
CA THR A 248 -25.12 12.26 -9.90
C THR A 248 -24.10 11.24 -10.41
N ILE A 249 -23.35 10.58 -9.51
CA ILE A 249 -22.25 9.65 -9.83
C ILE A 249 -21.10 10.32 -10.62
N LEU A 250 -21.13 11.65 -10.80
CA LEU A 250 -20.15 12.40 -11.56
C LEU A 250 -18.78 12.41 -10.86
N LEU A 251 -18.72 12.48 -9.52
CA LEU A 251 -17.50 12.42 -8.72
C LEU A 251 -16.77 11.06 -8.86
N PRO A 252 -17.42 9.90 -8.66
CA PRO A 252 -16.83 8.60 -8.98
C PRO A 252 -16.35 8.48 -10.44
N ALA A 253 -17.11 9.03 -11.40
CA ALA A 253 -16.72 9.02 -12.82
C ALA A 253 -15.48 9.89 -13.09
N MET A 254 -15.39 11.08 -12.47
CA MET A 254 -14.20 11.94 -12.52
C MET A 254 -12.98 11.27 -11.89
N LEU A 255 -13.17 10.53 -10.78
CA LEU A 255 -12.10 9.74 -10.19
C LEU A 255 -11.62 8.65 -11.14
N MET A 256 -12.53 7.93 -11.81
CA MET A 256 -12.18 6.92 -12.81
C MET A 256 -11.37 7.55 -13.96
N GLY A 257 -11.78 8.72 -14.45
CA GLY A 257 -11.05 9.47 -15.48
C GLY A 257 -9.65 9.90 -15.04
N THR A 258 -9.52 10.47 -13.84
CA THR A 258 -8.23 10.94 -13.30
C THR A 258 -7.27 9.79 -12.98
N LEU A 259 -7.77 8.71 -12.39
CA LEU A 259 -6.98 7.52 -12.07
C LEU A 259 -6.59 6.76 -13.35
N GLY A 260 -7.50 6.66 -14.32
CA GLY A 260 -7.21 6.14 -15.65
C GLY A 260 -6.13 6.94 -16.37
N TRP A 261 -6.22 8.28 -16.34
CA TRP A 261 -5.19 9.16 -16.91
C TRP A 261 -3.82 8.99 -16.26
N LEU A 262 -3.77 8.88 -14.93
CA LEU A 262 -2.52 8.70 -14.17
C LEU A 262 -1.87 7.35 -14.46
N THR A 263 -2.68 6.29 -14.55
CA THR A 263 -2.22 4.91 -14.71
C THR A 263 -2.02 4.51 -16.18
N MET A 264 -2.37 5.39 -17.12
CA MET A 264 -2.22 5.14 -18.54
C MET A 264 -0.74 4.93 -18.92
N PRO A 265 -0.37 3.77 -19.51
CA PRO A 265 0.99 3.54 -19.96
C PRO A 265 1.35 4.49 -21.11
N ARG A 266 2.58 5.02 -21.08
CA ARG A 266 3.15 5.87 -22.13
C ARG A 266 4.23 5.12 -22.92
N GLY A 267 4.47 5.55 -24.16
CA GLY A 267 5.52 5.01 -25.04
C GLY A 267 5.29 3.54 -25.44
N GLU A 268 6.38 2.78 -25.56
CA GLU A 268 6.36 1.37 -25.99
C GLU A 268 5.53 0.47 -25.06
N MET A 269 5.46 0.78 -23.76
CA MET A 269 4.64 0.03 -22.80
C MET A 269 3.14 0.02 -23.16
N ARG A 270 2.64 1.07 -23.82
CA ARG A 270 1.24 1.13 -24.27
C ARG A 270 0.93 0.02 -25.27
N LYS A 271 1.86 -0.25 -26.20
CA LYS A 271 1.68 -1.28 -27.22
C LYS A 271 1.55 -2.67 -26.60
N TYR A 272 2.38 -2.97 -25.60
CA TYR A 272 2.34 -4.25 -24.89
C TYR A 272 1.11 -4.40 -23.98
N VAL A 273 0.66 -3.34 -23.31
CA VAL A 273 -0.48 -3.41 -22.39
C VAL A 273 -1.77 -3.69 -23.15
N PHE A 274 -1.98 -3.06 -24.30
CA PHE A 274 -3.18 -3.22 -25.13
C PHE A 274 -3.03 -4.27 -26.26
N ASN A 275 -1.93 -5.03 -26.30
CA ASN A 275 -1.63 -5.98 -27.37
C ASN A 275 -1.71 -5.35 -28.80
N LEU A 276 -1.38 -4.06 -28.93
CA LEU A 276 -1.41 -3.34 -30.22
C LEU A 276 -0.18 -3.66 -31.10
N SER A 277 0.79 -4.42 -30.59
CA SER A 277 1.99 -4.81 -31.33
C SER A 277 1.77 -6.17 -32.00
N THR A 278 1.81 -6.20 -33.32
CA THR A 278 1.76 -7.44 -34.14
C THR A 278 3.01 -8.31 -33.96
N SER A 279 4.11 -7.73 -33.49
CA SER A 279 5.36 -8.48 -33.26
C SER A 279 5.30 -9.18 -31.90
N GLU A 280 5.02 -10.48 -31.91
CA GLU A 280 5.21 -11.47 -30.83
C GLU A 280 6.71 -11.64 -30.51
N GLN A 281 7.40 -10.53 -30.21
CA GLN A 281 8.78 -10.58 -29.78
C GLN A 281 8.83 -11.04 -28.33
N ASN A 282 9.68 -12.03 -28.03
CA ASN A 282 9.87 -12.62 -26.71
C ASN A 282 10.12 -11.55 -25.63
N VAL A 283 9.05 -11.08 -24.99
CA VAL A 283 9.14 -10.14 -23.87
C VAL A 283 9.80 -10.82 -22.68
N PRO A 284 10.84 -10.22 -22.08
CA PRO A 284 11.54 -10.82 -20.96
C PRO A 284 10.58 -11.02 -19.78
N PRO A 285 10.77 -12.07 -18.95
CA PRO A 285 9.81 -12.44 -17.90
C PRO A 285 9.54 -11.30 -16.89
N GLY A 286 10.54 -10.48 -16.58
CA GLY A 286 10.37 -9.29 -15.72
C GLY A 286 9.48 -8.21 -16.33
N LEU A 287 9.42 -8.11 -17.66
CA LEU A 287 8.51 -7.18 -18.35
C LEU A 287 7.08 -7.71 -18.36
N ARG A 288 6.89 -9.03 -18.47
CA ARG A 288 5.56 -9.67 -18.39
C ARG A 288 4.85 -9.36 -17.06
N TRP A 289 5.57 -9.46 -15.94
CA TRP A 289 5.02 -9.11 -14.63
C TRP A 289 4.62 -7.64 -14.56
N ARG A 290 5.44 -6.73 -15.11
CA ARG A 290 5.12 -5.28 -15.19
C ARG A 290 3.89 -5.01 -16.06
N ILE A 291 3.73 -5.72 -17.18
CA ILE A 291 2.55 -5.59 -18.05
C ILE A 291 1.30 -6.06 -17.31
N ARG A 292 1.36 -7.20 -16.61
CA ARG A 292 0.25 -7.70 -15.78
C ARG A 292 -0.11 -6.72 -14.66
N LEU A 293 0.88 -6.17 -13.97
CA LEU A 293 0.69 -5.15 -12.95
C LEU A 293 0.00 -3.92 -13.54
N GLN A 294 0.43 -3.44 -14.72
CA GLN A 294 -0.17 -2.28 -15.38
C GLN A 294 -1.62 -2.54 -15.80
N ARG A 295 -1.92 -3.72 -16.35
CA ARG A 295 -3.29 -4.13 -16.67
C ARG A 295 -4.16 -4.19 -15.42
N GLY A 296 -3.63 -4.78 -14.35
CA GLY A 296 -4.30 -4.79 -13.04
C GLY A 296 -4.58 -3.38 -12.55
N LEU A 297 -3.61 -2.47 -12.66
CA LEU A 297 -3.75 -1.09 -12.24
C LEU A 297 -4.84 -0.33 -13.03
N LEU A 298 -4.92 -0.54 -14.35
CA LEU A 298 -5.98 0.01 -15.19
C LEU A 298 -7.36 -0.55 -14.80
N LEU A 299 -7.46 -1.85 -14.51
CA LEU A 299 -8.70 -2.44 -14.02
C LEU A 299 -9.10 -1.87 -12.66
N THR A 300 -8.14 -1.72 -11.74
CA THR A 300 -8.39 -1.10 -10.44
C THR A 300 -8.82 0.36 -10.55
N ALA A 301 -8.35 1.08 -11.59
CA ALA A 301 -8.75 2.47 -11.81
C ALA A 301 -10.25 2.62 -12.14
N ILE A 302 -10.86 1.56 -12.65
CA ILE A 302 -12.30 1.49 -12.97
C ILE A 302 -13.08 0.86 -11.80
N LEU A 303 -12.55 -0.24 -11.26
CA LEU A 303 -13.23 -1.02 -10.23
C LEU A 303 -13.30 -0.29 -8.89
N ILE A 304 -12.23 0.39 -8.46
CA ILE A 304 -12.20 1.07 -7.15
C ILE A 304 -13.27 2.18 -7.08
N PRO A 305 -13.36 3.13 -8.02
CA PRO A 305 -14.41 4.15 -7.98
C PRO A 305 -15.82 3.55 -8.03
N ALA A 306 -16.03 2.47 -8.80
CA ALA A 306 -17.33 1.79 -8.89
C ALA A 306 -17.75 1.12 -7.58
N LEU A 307 -16.82 0.49 -6.86
CA LEU A 307 -17.10 -0.08 -5.53
C LEU A 307 -17.34 1.00 -4.48
N CYS A 308 -16.74 2.18 -4.67
CA CYS A 308 -16.78 3.27 -3.71
C CYS A 308 -17.98 4.22 -3.89
N ILE A 309 -18.95 3.95 -4.78
CA ILE A 309 -20.08 4.87 -5.09
C ILE A 309 -20.85 5.35 -3.84
N LYS A 310 -20.90 4.53 -2.77
CA LYS A 310 -21.58 4.87 -1.51
C LYS A 310 -20.73 5.68 -0.51
N LEU A 311 -19.48 6.01 -0.84
CA LEU A 311 -18.64 6.83 0.02
C LEU A 311 -19.07 8.31 -0.01
N PRO A 312 -18.84 9.06 1.08
CA PRO A 312 -19.06 10.50 1.12
C PRO A 312 -18.36 11.26 -0.02
N ALA A 313 -19.06 12.24 -0.60
CA ALA A 313 -18.56 13.07 -1.70
C ALA A 313 -17.23 13.77 -1.36
N GLY A 314 -17.03 14.19 -0.11
CA GLY A 314 -15.80 14.86 0.34
C GLY A 314 -14.53 14.02 0.11
N ILE A 315 -14.62 12.69 0.23
CA ILE A 315 -13.49 11.78 0.00
C ILE A 315 -13.08 11.79 -1.48
N PHE A 316 -14.05 11.83 -2.39
CA PHE A 316 -13.78 11.90 -3.82
C PHE A 316 -13.11 13.21 -4.22
N VAL A 317 -13.57 14.34 -3.67
CA VAL A 317 -12.93 15.65 -3.87
C VAL A 317 -11.47 15.61 -3.43
N TYR A 318 -11.20 15.04 -2.25
CA TYR A 318 -9.83 14.86 -1.75
C TYR A 318 -8.97 14.01 -2.69
N TRP A 319 -9.48 12.84 -3.12
CA TRP A 319 -8.72 11.95 -3.99
C TRP A 319 -8.41 12.56 -5.35
N ILE A 320 -9.42 13.17 -6.00
CA ILE A 320 -9.27 13.82 -7.30
C ILE A 320 -8.25 14.96 -7.20
N SER A 321 -8.41 15.87 -6.24
CA SER A 321 -7.50 17.00 -6.05
C SER A 321 -6.08 16.55 -5.74
N SER A 322 -5.90 15.57 -4.83
CA SER A 322 -4.59 15.02 -4.48
C SER A 322 -3.86 14.41 -5.68
N MET A 323 -4.58 13.67 -6.54
CA MET A 323 -4.01 13.08 -7.75
C MET A 323 -3.61 14.16 -8.77
N ILE A 324 -4.46 15.19 -8.96
CA ILE A 324 -4.17 16.31 -9.86
C ILE A 324 -2.94 17.09 -9.38
N PHE A 325 -2.88 17.44 -8.09
CA PHE A 325 -1.73 18.15 -7.53
C PHE A 325 -0.45 17.33 -7.63
N SER A 326 -0.50 16.02 -7.39
CA SER A 326 0.68 15.16 -7.56
C SER A 326 1.21 15.20 -9.00
N GLN A 327 0.33 15.25 -10.01
CA GLN A 327 0.73 15.36 -11.41
C GLN A 327 1.30 16.74 -11.75
N ILE A 328 0.74 17.80 -11.15
CA ILE A 328 1.25 19.17 -11.30
C ILE A 328 2.65 19.26 -10.69
N SER A 329 2.85 18.79 -9.44
CA SER A 329 4.16 18.78 -8.78
C SER A 329 5.20 18.08 -9.65
N VAL A 330 4.86 16.91 -10.17
CA VAL A 330 5.68 16.15 -11.12
C VAL A 330 6.04 16.96 -12.37
N LYS A 331 5.07 17.59 -13.02
CA LYS A 331 5.31 18.35 -14.26
C LYS A 331 6.17 19.59 -14.01
N ILE A 332 5.95 20.27 -12.88
CA ILE A 332 6.77 21.41 -12.46
C ILE A 332 8.21 20.95 -12.29
N MET A 333 8.44 19.82 -11.62
CA MET A 333 9.78 19.27 -11.42
C MET A 333 10.47 18.88 -12.73
N ASP A 334 9.73 18.25 -13.65
CA ASP A 334 10.26 17.90 -14.99
C ASP A 334 10.63 19.17 -15.79
N LYS A 335 9.83 20.24 -15.66
CA LYS A 335 10.11 21.54 -16.30
C LYS A 335 11.33 22.22 -15.70
N VAL A 336 11.44 22.26 -14.38
CA VAL A 336 12.56 22.89 -13.66
C VAL A 336 13.89 22.20 -13.96
N ARG A 337 13.89 20.87 -14.11
CA ARG A 337 15.11 20.09 -14.34
C ARG A 337 15.59 20.06 -15.79
N GLY A 338 14.69 20.35 -16.74
CA GLY A 338 14.98 20.19 -18.16
C GLY A 338 15.06 18.72 -18.60
N LYS A 339 15.24 18.48 -19.90
CA LYS A 339 15.39 17.12 -20.43
C LYS A 339 16.72 16.55 -19.96
N HIS A 340 16.67 15.37 -19.31
CA HIS A 340 17.87 14.64 -18.98
C HIS A 340 18.47 14.03 -20.25
N ASP A 341 19.61 14.57 -20.70
CA ASP A 341 20.37 13.97 -21.79
C ASP A 341 21.12 12.75 -21.25
N PRO A 342 20.72 11.51 -21.63
CA PRO A 342 21.38 10.30 -21.14
C PRO A 342 22.83 10.17 -21.64
N TRP A 343 23.24 11.05 -22.56
CA TRP A 343 24.53 11.04 -23.25
C TRP A 343 25.50 12.12 -22.76
N LYS A 344 25.12 12.95 -21.78
CA LYS A 344 26.08 13.90 -21.22
C LYS A 344 27.13 13.09 -20.45
N PRO A 345 28.41 13.12 -20.86
CA PRO A 345 29.45 12.41 -20.12
C PRO A 345 29.45 12.95 -18.69
N SER A 346 29.24 12.05 -17.73
CA SER A 346 29.40 12.37 -16.32
C SER A 346 30.80 12.96 -16.13
N PRO A 347 30.95 14.16 -15.52
CA PRO A 347 32.27 14.74 -15.27
C PRO A 347 33.10 13.84 -14.35
N HIS A 348 32.43 13.02 -13.54
CA HIS A 348 33.06 11.88 -12.88
C HIS A 348 33.13 10.72 -13.86
N TYR A 349 34.35 10.44 -14.33
CA TYR A 349 34.69 9.13 -14.87
C TYR A 349 34.52 8.13 -13.72
N GLU A 350 33.31 7.62 -13.50
CA GLU A 350 33.18 6.39 -12.74
C GLU A 350 33.83 5.32 -13.60
N ARG A 351 35.13 5.09 -13.34
CA ARG A 351 35.84 3.91 -13.78
C ARG A 351 35.08 2.77 -13.12
N PHE A 352 34.11 2.20 -13.82
CA PHE A 352 33.58 0.89 -13.52
C PHE A 352 34.78 -0.05 -13.58
N HIS A 353 35.46 -0.21 -12.44
CA HIS A 353 36.56 -1.15 -12.31
C HIS A 353 35.91 -2.52 -12.43
N LEU A 354 35.95 -3.04 -13.66
CA LEU A 354 35.56 -4.38 -14.01
C LEU A 354 36.52 -5.33 -13.29
N ARG A 355 36.28 -5.60 -12.00
CA ARG A 355 36.93 -6.73 -11.34
C ARG A 355 36.48 -7.97 -12.08
N GLY A 356 37.47 -8.65 -12.67
CA GLY A 356 37.32 -9.88 -13.44
C GLY A 356 36.41 -10.87 -12.72
N LEU A 357 35.60 -11.54 -13.55
CA LEU A 357 34.70 -12.61 -13.17
C LEU A 357 35.47 -13.83 -12.67
#